data_AF-A0A512JDN6-F1
#
_entry.id   AF-A0A512JDN6-F1
#
_cell.length_a   1.000
_cell.length_b   1.000
_cell.length_c   1.000
_cell.angle_alpha   90.00
_cell.angle_beta   90.00
_cell.angle_gamma   90.00
#
_symmetry.space_group_name_H-M   'P 1'
#
loop_
_entity.id
_entity.type
_entity.pdbx_description
1 polymer ?
#
loop_
_entity_poly.entity_id
_entity_poly.type
_entity_poly.pdbx_seq_one_letter_code
_entity_poly.pdbx_strand_id
1 'polypeptide(L)' 'MTDSARPTVASLGLRAKLVTEEQDAELRALIERYEQLLCDWEGLTHRALKALSDRPQLRDERHDAPRHP' A
#
# COMPACT_ATOMS: atom_id res chain seq x y z
N MET A 1 -13.77 -42.64 -31.31
CA MET A 1 -12.90 -42.42 -30.14
C MET A 1 -12.66 -40.93 -30.04
N THR A 2 -13.42 -40.25 -29.18
CA THR A 2 -13.22 -38.84 -28.88
C THR A 2 -12.01 -38.73 -27.97
N ASP A 3 -10.88 -38.30 -28.54
CA ASP A 3 -9.72 -37.88 -27.77
C ASP A 3 -10.14 -36.65 -26.95
N SER A 4 -10.50 -36.86 -25.68
CA SER A 4 -10.76 -35.78 -24.75
C SER A 4 -9.40 -35.18 -24.41
N ALA A 5 -8.95 -34.25 -25.26
CA ALA A 5 -7.75 -33.49 -25.03
C ALA A 5 -7.89 -32.83 -23.65
N ARG A 6 -7.12 -33.35 -22.69
CA ARG A 6 -7.08 -32.81 -21.33
C ARG A 6 -6.74 -31.33 -21.45
N PRO A 7 -7.48 -30.43 -20.77
CA PRO A 7 -7.19 -29.02 -20.85
C PRO A 7 -5.75 -28.79 -20.42
N THR A 8 -4.94 -28.29 -21.34
CA THR A 8 -3.55 -27.92 -21.08
C THR A 8 -3.51 -26.43 -20.79
N VAL A 9 -2.47 -25.93 -20.15
CA VAL A 9 -2.33 -24.48 -19.91
C VAL A 9 -2.40 -23.69 -21.23
N ALA A 10 -1.98 -24.29 -22.34
CA ALA A 10 -2.10 -23.72 -23.69
C ALA A 10 -3.56 -23.54 -24.16
N SER A 11 -4.52 -24.36 -23.69
CA SER A 11 -5.94 -24.24 -24.05
C SER A 11 -6.64 -23.05 -23.38
N LEU A 12 -5.96 -22.33 -22.47
CA LEU A 12 -6.52 -21.16 -21.80
C LEU A 12 -6.42 -19.86 -22.63
N GLY A 13 -5.72 -19.89 -23.77
CA GLY A 13 -5.53 -18.68 -24.60
C GLY A 13 -4.70 -17.57 -23.94
N LEU A 14 -4.10 -17.86 -22.79
CA LEU A 14 -3.26 -16.95 -22.03
C LEU A 14 -1.81 -17.07 -22.48
N ARG A 15 -1.11 -15.94 -22.60
CA ARG A 15 0.36 -15.94 -22.69
C ARG A 15 0.91 -16.30 -21.32
N ALA A 16 1.13 -17.58 -21.09
CA ALA A 16 1.78 -18.10 -19.90
C ALA A 16 3.26 -18.38 -20.19
N LYS A 17 4.13 -17.98 -19.27
CA LYS A 17 5.54 -18.40 -19.25
C LYS A 17 5.73 -19.26 -18.01
N LEU A 18 6.21 -20.48 -18.19
CA LEU A 18 6.63 -21.31 -17.06
C LEU A 18 7.85 -20.66 -16.41
N VAL A 19 7.80 -20.52 -15.09
CA VAL A 19 8.88 -20.00 -14.26
C VAL A 19 9.35 -21.11 -13.33
N THR A 20 10.60 -21.01 -12.86
CA THR A 20 11.10 -21.95 -11.85
C THR A 20 10.45 -21.67 -10.49
N GLU A 21 10.45 -22.67 -9.61
CA GLU A 21 9.97 -22.49 -8.23
C GLU A 21 10.73 -21.37 -7.51
N GLU A 22 12.03 -21.24 -7.78
CA GLU A 22 12.87 -20.16 -7.26
C GLU A 22 12.40 -18.78 -7.73
N GLN A 23 12.10 -18.62 -9.03
CA GLN A 23 11.58 -17.36 -9.57
C GLN A 23 10.20 -17.01 -9.00
N ASP A 24 9.34 -18.01 -8.77
CA ASP A 24 8.03 -17.80 -8.12
C ASP A 24 8.20 -17.39 -6.65
N ALA A 25 9.13 -18.02 -5.92
CA ALA A 25 9.43 -17.66 -4.55
C ALA A 25 10.01 -16.24 -4.42
N GLU A 26 10.92 -15.85 -5.31
CA GLU A 26 11.45 -14.48 -5.38
C GLU A 26 10.35 -13.45 -5.64
N LEU A 27 9.43 -13.76 -6.56
CA LEU A 27 8.30 -12.89 -6.88
C LEU A 27 7.37 -12.73 -5.66
N ARG A 28 7.05 -13.82 -4.96
CA ARG A 28 6.22 -13.77 -3.74
C ARG A 28 6.89 -12.95 -2.65
N ALA A 29 8.17 -13.18 -2.38
CA ALA A 29 8.92 -12.42 -1.38
C ALA A 29 8.95 -10.92 -1.72
N LEU A 30 9.05 -10.58 -3.01
CA LEU A 30 9.00 -9.21 -3.48
C LEU A 30 7.61 -8.58 -3.24
N ILE A 31 6.53 -9.31 -3.54
CA ILE A 31 5.15 -8.86 -3.28
C ILE A 31 4.93 -8.62 -1.79
N GLU A 32 5.28 -9.58 -0.94
CA GLU A 32 5.14 -9.46 0.53
C GLU A 32 5.89 -8.23 1.07
N ARG A 33 7.11 -7.98 0.55
CA ARG A 33 7.89 -6.80 0.93
C ARG A 33 7.21 -5.49 0.51
N TYR A 34 6.60 -5.45 -0.67
CA TYR A 34 5.85 -4.27 -1.11
C TYR A 34 4.59 -4.04 -0.29
N GLU A 35 3.85 -5.11 0.05
CA GLU A 35 2.69 -5.04 0.93
C GLU A 35 3.09 -4.50 2.32
N GLN A 36 4.17 -4.99 2.90
CA GLN A 36 4.68 -4.49 4.18
C GLN A 36 5.07 -3.01 4.09
N LEU A 37 5.74 -2.60 3.01
CA LEU A 37 6.12 -1.20 2.80
C LEU A 37 4.90 -0.28 2.70
N LEU A 38 3.81 -0.74 2.07
CA LEU A 38 2.56 0.01 1.99
C LEU A 38 1.93 0.19 3.39
N CYS A 39 1.87 -0.88 4.19
CA CYS A 39 1.39 -0.82 5.57
C CYS A 39 2.21 0.16 6.43
N ASP A 40 3.54 0.12 6.30
CA ASP A 40 4.43 1.00 7.04
C ASP A 40 4.24 2.46 6.64
N TRP A 41 4.07 2.72 5.34
CA TRP A 41 3.84 4.06 4.81
C TRP A 41 2.49 4.63 5.27
N GLU A 42 1.43 3.81 5.28
CA GLU A 42 0.14 4.19 5.83
C GLU A 42 0.25 4.54 7.33
N GLY A 43 0.92 3.69 8.11
CA GLY A 43 1.14 3.93 9.54
C GLY A 43 1.98 5.19 9.83
N LEU A 44 2.97 5.50 9.00
CA LEU A 44 3.73 6.75 9.08
C LEU A 44 2.86 7.96 8.75
N THR A 45 2.07 7.87 7.68
CA THR A 45 1.19 8.95 7.23
C THR A 45 0.13 9.25 8.30
N HIS A 46 -0.49 8.23 8.87
CA HIS A 46 -1.45 8.38 9.96
C HIS A 46 -0.83 9.09 11.16
N ARG A 47 0.36 8.67 11.60
CA ARG A 47 1.06 9.31 12.72
C ARG A 47 1.44 10.76 12.43
N ALA A 48 1.89 11.06 11.21
CA ALA A 48 2.23 12.42 10.81
C ALA A 48 0.99 13.32 10.82
N LEU A 49 -0.12 12.86 10.24
CA LEU A 49 -1.39 13.59 10.24
C LEU A 49 -1.90 13.82 11.66
N LYS A 50 -1.88 12.78 12.51
CA LYS A 50 -2.25 12.90 13.91
C LYS A 50 -1.39 13.93 14.65
N ALA A 51 -0.07 13.89 14.47
CA ALA A 51 0.83 14.86 15.08
C ALA A 51 0.59 16.30 14.60
N LEU A 52 0.13 16.48 13.35
CA LEU A 52 -0.28 17.80 12.84
C LEU A 52 -1.62 18.25 13.44
N SER A 53 -2.59 17.35 13.58
CA SER A 53 -3.90 17.64 14.20
C SER A 53 -3.79 17.91 15.69
N ASP A 54 -2.91 17.21 16.40
CA ASP A 54 -2.68 17.35 17.83
C ASP A 54 -1.85 18.61 18.16
N ARG A 55 -1.35 19.35 17.15
CA ARG A 55 -0.70 20.63 17.40
C ARG A 55 -1.70 21.54 18.10
N PRO A 56 -1.37 22.11 19.26
CA PRO A 56 -2.20 23.14 19.84
C PRO A 56 -2.31 24.26 18.80
N GLN A 57 -3.53 24.50 18.32
CA GLN A 57 -3.82 25.79 17.71
C GLN A 57 -3.48 26.78 18.81
N LEU A 58 -2.38 27.51 18.65
CA LEU A 58 -2.12 28.72 19.42
C LEU A 58 -3.42 29.50 19.32
N ARG A 59 -4.24 29.42 20.38
CA ARG A 59 -5.38 30.29 20.56
C ARG A 59 -4.76 31.66 20.39
N ASP A 60 -5.15 32.29 19.30
CA ASP A 60 -4.73 33.62 18.95
C ASP A 60 -5.10 34.50 20.14
N GLU A 61 -4.15 34.75 21.04
CA GLU A 61 -4.24 35.72 22.15
C GLU A 61 -4.24 37.14 21.54
N ARG A 62 -5.07 37.37 20.53
CA ARG A 62 -5.38 38.68 19.95
C ARG A 62 -6.64 39.29 20.55
N HIS A 63 -7.06 38.82 21.73
CA HIS A 63 -8.22 39.37 22.43
C HIS A 63 -7.90 40.35 23.56
N ASP A 64 -6.63 40.61 23.88
CA ASP A 64 -6.26 41.67 24.84
C ASP A 64 -5.34 42.71 24.21
N ALA A 65 -5.85 43.44 23.21
CA ALA A 65 -5.36 44.79 22.95
C ALA A 65 -6.27 45.76 23.74
N PRO A 66 -5.80 46.41 24.82
CA PRO A 66 -6.61 47.38 25.54
C PRO A 66 -6.96 48.53 24.59
N ARG A 67 -8.25 48.78 24.40
CA ARG A 67 -8.71 50.02 23.78
C ARG A 67 -8.36 51.17 24.71
N HIS A 68 -7.29 51.89 24.39
CA HIS A 68 -7.02 53.18 25.02
C HIS A 68 -8.05 54.23 24.54
N PRO A 69 -8.37 55.22 25.41
CA PRO A 69 -9.54 56.10 25.29
C PRO A 69 -9.49 57.07 24.11
#